data_AF-A0A8T0F7D0-F1
#
_entry.id   AF-A0A8T0F7D0-F1
#
_cell.length_a   1.000
_cell.length_b   1.000
_cell.length_c   1.000
_cell.angle_alpha   90.00
_cell.angle_beta   90.00
_cell.angle_gamma   90.00
#
_symmetry.space_group_name_H-M   'P 1'
#
loop_
_entity.id
_entity.type
_entity.pdbx_description
1 polymer ?
#
loop_
_entity_poly.entity_id
_entity_poly.type
_entity_poly.pdbx_seq_one_letter_code
_entity_poly.pdbx_strand_id
1 'polypeptide(L)'
;MVCKLNGNQNICWNFGSVNDFPVCSDSKNCIQECLRDMPLSAKIDFIKHIKLLLITDIAHRSGFNYVFVGDTSCSLAENLLTDINLGRGSQISSDTNFCDTRYKVPVCRPLREFLNKEIALYLHLHNISYTVLPDFLTKTDTKSSIQRLTESFITNLQEDFPATVFTIFRTGGKLSKQDAMLENKICFLCMSKLDNIKPDPCSALEALKLSEKLSQTPVDAMLNSDPNVVSYGMSSSQSSDFENGNLLKFLCHGCSVAFRNNKQGSKFSPFLKQMKRNEMKEGIKDFLINSESEVS
;
A
#
# COMPACT_ATOMS: atom_id res chain seq x y z
N MET A 1 1.78 -21.76 -0.04
CA MET A 1 1.49 -22.85 -1.00
C MET A 1 0.74 -22.22 -2.17
N VAL A 2 1.24 -22.34 -3.40
CA VAL A 2 0.56 -21.82 -4.60
C VAL A 2 0.02 -23.02 -5.35
N CYS A 3 -1.30 -23.18 -5.42
CA CYS A 3 -1.93 -24.32 -6.07
C CYS A 3 -2.58 -23.87 -7.38
N LYS A 4 -2.28 -24.57 -8.49
CA LYS A 4 -3.01 -24.43 -9.74
C LYS A 4 -4.29 -25.26 -9.64
N LEU A 5 -5.44 -24.62 -9.59
CA LEU A 5 -6.72 -25.33 -9.40
C LEU A 5 -7.12 -26.21 -10.60
N ASN A 6 -6.62 -25.93 -11.80
CA ASN A 6 -6.99 -26.65 -13.03
C ASN A 6 -6.06 -27.80 -13.44
N GLY A 7 -5.20 -28.24 -12.54
CA GLY A 7 -4.46 -29.48 -12.69
C GLY A 7 -3.97 -29.87 -11.32
N ASN A 8 -4.37 -31.04 -10.81
CA ASN A 8 -4.00 -31.60 -9.50
C ASN A 8 -2.49 -31.88 -9.36
N GLN A 9 -1.63 -30.98 -9.81
CA GLN A 9 -0.23 -30.94 -9.52
C GLN A 9 -0.03 -29.86 -8.47
N ASN A 10 0.37 -30.30 -7.27
CA ASN A 10 0.96 -29.42 -6.29
C ASN A 10 2.22 -28.82 -6.94
N ILE A 11 2.14 -27.57 -7.39
CA ILE A 11 3.34 -26.78 -7.68
C ILE A 11 3.90 -26.37 -6.32
N CYS A 12 4.53 -27.33 -5.66
CA CYS A 12 5.51 -27.00 -4.65
C CYS A 12 6.62 -26.28 -5.41
N TRP A 13 6.73 -24.97 -5.19
CA TRP A 13 7.99 -24.29 -5.46
C TRP A 13 9.04 -25.06 -4.66
N ASN A 14 9.79 -25.94 -5.32
CA ASN A 14 10.95 -26.56 -4.72
C ASN A 14 11.87 -25.39 -4.38
N PHE A 15 11.95 -25.00 -3.11
CA PHE A 15 12.88 -23.99 -2.63
C PHE A 15 14.36 -24.38 -2.85
N GLY A 16 14.63 -25.51 -3.53
CA GLY A 16 15.95 -25.97 -3.92
C GLY A 16 16.68 -25.09 -4.95
N SER A 17 16.02 -24.09 -5.55
CA SER A 17 16.69 -23.09 -6.36
C SER A 17 15.86 -21.80 -6.43
N VAL A 18 16.12 -20.85 -5.53
CA VAL A 18 15.64 -19.46 -5.64
C VAL A 18 16.32 -18.73 -6.84
N ASN A 19 17.13 -19.43 -7.65
CA ASN A 19 17.93 -18.86 -8.73
C ASN A 19 17.19 -18.76 -10.08
N ASP A 20 16.00 -19.36 -10.22
CA ASP A 20 15.25 -19.32 -11.49
C ASP A 20 14.54 -17.99 -11.73
N PHE A 21 14.40 -17.16 -10.69
CA PHE A 21 14.16 -15.74 -10.87
C PHE A 21 15.51 -15.04 -10.92
N PRO A 22 15.85 -14.30 -11.99
CA PRO A 22 17.03 -13.46 -11.98
C PRO A 22 16.82 -12.35 -10.95
N VAL A 23 17.15 -12.64 -9.70
CA VAL A 23 17.26 -11.65 -8.62
C VAL A 23 18.54 -10.89 -8.94
N CYS A 24 18.39 -9.80 -9.70
CA CYS A 24 19.49 -8.87 -9.91
C CYS A 24 20.02 -8.46 -8.53
N SER A 25 21.31 -8.66 -8.28
CA SER A 25 22.00 -8.26 -7.03
C SER A 25 21.71 -6.80 -6.69
N ASP A 26 21.59 -5.97 -7.72
CA ASP A 26 21.29 -4.55 -7.61
C ASP A 26 19.89 -4.31 -7.04
N SER A 27 18.90 -5.15 -7.37
CA SER A 27 17.53 -5.04 -6.86
C SER A 27 17.43 -5.34 -5.37
N LYS A 28 18.17 -6.35 -4.89
CA LYS A 28 18.19 -6.71 -3.46
C LYS A 28 18.80 -5.58 -2.62
N ASN A 29 19.94 -5.04 -3.07
CA ASN A 29 20.61 -3.93 -2.41
C ASN A 29 19.73 -2.67 -2.43
N CYS A 30 19.09 -2.37 -3.56
CA CYS A 30 18.18 -1.23 -3.69
C CYS A 30 16.99 -1.29 -2.71
N ILE A 31 16.37 -2.47 -2.53
CA ILE A 31 15.26 -2.64 -1.58
C ILE A 31 15.76 -2.47 -0.14
N GLN A 32 16.90 -3.07 0.20
CA GLN A 32 17.47 -2.95 1.54
C GLN A 32 17.86 -1.51 1.88
N GLU A 33 18.40 -0.77 0.92
CA GLU A 33 18.69 0.65 1.07
C GLU A 33 17.40 1.47 1.25
N CYS A 34 16.37 1.24 0.42
CA CYS A 34 15.08 1.93 0.57
C CYS A 34 14.46 1.67 1.95
N LEU A 35 14.52 0.43 2.44
CA LEU A 35 13.97 0.06 3.73
C LEU A 35 14.75 0.61 4.92
N ARG A 36 16.01 1.05 4.75
CA ARG A 36 16.83 1.50 5.88
C ARG A 36 16.27 2.78 6.52
N ASP A 37 15.91 3.74 5.68
CA ASP A 37 15.55 5.11 6.08
C ASP A 37 14.04 5.31 6.35
N MET A 38 13.22 4.27 6.14
CA MET A 38 11.78 4.32 6.41
C MET A 38 11.47 4.10 7.90
N PRO A 39 10.41 4.73 8.46
CA PRO A 39 9.86 4.34 9.76
C PRO A 39 9.23 2.93 9.70
N LEU A 40 9.11 2.24 10.85
CA LEU A 40 8.62 0.86 10.91
C LEU A 40 7.26 0.68 10.21
N SER A 41 6.30 1.57 10.50
CA SER A 41 4.97 1.56 9.87
C SER A 41 5.03 1.63 8.34
N ALA A 42 5.92 2.47 7.79
CA ALA A 42 6.11 2.62 6.35
C ALA A 42 6.81 1.40 5.74
N LYS A 43 7.76 0.79 6.46
CA LYS A 43 8.42 -0.46 6.00
C LYS A 43 7.41 -1.58 5.80
N ILE A 44 6.54 -1.79 6.78
CA ILE A 44 5.51 -2.85 6.75
C ILE A 44 4.56 -2.62 5.57
N ASP A 45 4.08 -1.39 5.44
CA ASP A 45 3.17 -0.99 4.36
C ASP A 45 3.82 -1.13 2.97
N PHE A 46 5.07 -0.70 2.82
CA PHE A 46 5.84 -0.86 1.58
C PHE A 46 6.02 -2.34 1.22
N ILE A 47 6.38 -3.19 2.19
CA ILE A 47 6.58 -4.62 1.97
C ILE A 47 5.25 -5.29 1.58
N LYS A 48 4.13 -4.95 2.24
CA LYS A 48 2.78 -5.43 1.90
C LYS A 48 2.48 -5.21 0.41
N HIS A 49 2.69 -4.00 -0.09
CA HIS A 49 2.42 -3.66 -1.49
C HIS A 49 3.39 -4.31 -2.48
N ILE A 50 4.70 -4.26 -2.22
CA ILE A 50 5.70 -4.90 -3.08
C ILE A 50 5.47 -6.41 -3.17
N LYS A 51 5.15 -7.06 -2.06
CA LYS A 51 4.84 -8.49 -2.02
C LYS A 51 3.65 -8.81 -2.94
N LEU A 52 2.57 -8.03 -2.86
CA LEU A 52 1.39 -8.26 -3.69
C LEU A 52 1.65 -7.98 -5.18
N LEU A 53 2.43 -6.93 -5.49
CA LEU A 53 2.89 -6.66 -6.85
C LEU A 53 3.71 -7.82 -7.44
N LEU A 54 4.67 -8.35 -6.66
CA LEU A 54 5.50 -9.47 -7.11
C LEU A 54 4.67 -10.74 -7.29
N ILE A 55 3.77 -11.06 -6.35
CA ILE A 55 2.89 -12.23 -6.46
C ILE A 55 2.02 -12.13 -7.72
N THR A 56 1.42 -10.97 -7.97
CA THR A 56 0.53 -10.77 -9.13
C THR A 56 1.30 -10.75 -10.46
N ASP A 57 2.52 -10.21 -10.49
CA ASP A 57 3.37 -10.25 -11.69
C ASP A 57 3.87 -11.68 -12.00
N ILE A 58 4.27 -12.44 -10.97
CA ILE A 58 4.60 -13.86 -11.12
C ILE A 58 3.39 -14.64 -11.62
N ALA A 59 2.21 -14.41 -11.01
CA ALA A 59 0.98 -15.07 -11.42
C ALA A 59 0.64 -14.80 -12.89
N HIS A 60 0.79 -13.55 -13.33
CA HIS A 60 0.58 -13.15 -14.72
C HIS A 60 1.55 -13.88 -15.66
N ARG A 61 2.86 -13.87 -15.36
CA ARG A 61 3.89 -14.52 -16.21
C ARG A 61 3.71 -16.03 -16.30
N SER A 62 3.20 -16.65 -15.23
CA SER A 62 2.91 -18.09 -15.18
C SER A 62 1.54 -18.45 -15.76
N GLY A 63 0.76 -17.48 -16.26
CA GLY A 63 -0.53 -17.72 -16.89
C GLY A 63 -1.66 -18.09 -15.93
N PHE A 64 -1.60 -17.62 -14.68
CA PHE A 64 -2.69 -17.78 -13.71
C PHE A 64 -3.75 -16.68 -13.86
N ASN A 65 -5.03 -17.06 -13.75
CA ASN A 65 -6.15 -16.15 -13.90
C ASN A 65 -6.53 -15.41 -12.60
N TYR A 66 -6.21 -15.99 -11.44
CA TYR A 66 -6.58 -15.46 -10.12
C TYR A 66 -5.50 -15.74 -9.09
N VAL A 67 -5.34 -14.82 -8.13
CA VAL A 67 -4.52 -15.00 -6.93
C VAL A 67 -5.43 -15.03 -5.72
N PHE A 68 -5.34 -16.08 -4.90
CA PHE A 68 -6.09 -16.15 -3.64
C PHE A 68 -5.18 -15.81 -2.47
N VAL A 69 -5.68 -14.94 -1.58
CA VAL A 69 -4.97 -14.51 -0.38
C VAL A 69 -5.78 -14.85 0.87
N GLY A 70 -5.07 -15.13 1.96
CA GLY A 70 -5.66 -15.59 3.23
C GLY A 70 -6.16 -14.47 4.13
N ASP A 71 -6.69 -13.39 3.56
CA ASP A 71 -7.19 -12.27 4.36
C ASP A 71 -8.53 -12.62 5.01
N THR A 72 -8.58 -12.43 6.31
CA THR A 72 -9.73 -12.74 7.18
C THR A 72 -10.52 -11.46 7.48
N SER A 73 -11.70 -11.59 8.08
CA SER A 73 -12.46 -10.43 8.56
C SER A 73 -11.64 -9.58 9.54
N CYS A 74 -10.87 -10.21 10.44
CA CYS A 74 -9.98 -9.54 11.38
C CYS A 74 -8.90 -8.74 10.64
N SER A 75 -8.16 -9.41 9.74
CA SER A 75 -7.10 -8.77 8.98
C SER A 75 -7.62 -7.62 8.10
N LEU A 76 -8.83 -7.73 7.54
CA LEU A 76 -9.42 -6.67 6.75
C LEU A 76 -9.85 -5.46 7.59
N ALA A 77 -10.38 -5.66 8.80
CA ALA A 77 -10.71 -4.57 9.71
C ALA A 77 -9.45 -3.85 10.21
N GLU A 78 -8.42 -4.61 10.58
CA GLU A 78 -7.11 -4.07 10.98
C GLU A 78 -6.45 -3.27 9.84
N ASN A 79 -6.42 -3.85 8.63
CA ASN A 79 -5.88 -3.17 7.45
C ASN A 79 -6.67 -1.91 7.12
N LEU A 80 -8.01 -1.94 7.16
CA LEU A 80 -8.84 -0.76 6.90
C LEU A 80 -8.47 0.41 7.82
N LEU A 81 -8.43 0.18 9.13
CA LEU A 81 -8.12 1.25 10.08
C LEU A 81 -6.65 1.71 9.95
N THR A 82 -5.73 0.78 9.69
CA THR A 82 -4.33 1.09 9.37
C THR A 82 -4.24 2.00 8.14
N ASP A 83 -4.94 1.64 7.06
CA ASP A 83 -4.92 2.35 5.78
C ASP A 83 -5.53 3.75 5.92
N ILE A 84 -6.58 3.92 6.75
CA ILE A 84 -7.10 5.26 7.13
C ILE A 84 -6.01 6.09 7.82
N ASN A 85 -5.37 5.53 8.85
CA ASN A 85 -4.33 6.23 9.61
C ASN A 85 -3.10 6.58 8.78
N LEU A 86 -2.80 5.81 7.72
CA LEU A 86 -1.73 6.09 6.76
C LEU A 86 -2.16 7.04 5.62
N GLY A 87 -3.39 7.55 5.63
CA GLY A 87 -3.89 8.48 4.62
C GLY A 87 -4.24 7.82 3.28
N ARG A 88 -4.63 6.54 3.28
CA ARG A 88 -5.02 5.72 2.12
C ARG A 88 -6.54 5.55 1.98
N GLY A 89 -7.29 6.54 2.44
CA GLY A 89 -8.77 6.51 2.43
C GLY A 89 -9.40 6.29 1.05
N SER A 90 -8.71 6.69 -0.02
CA SER A 90 -9.15 6.51 -1.41
C SER A 90 -9.20 5.04 -1.88
N GLN A 91 -8.50 4.14 -1.19
CA GLN A 91 -8.22 2.76 -1.64
C GLN A 91 -9.07 1.71 -0.90
N ILE A 92 -9.67 2.09 0.24
CA ILE A 92 -10.34 1.20 1.19
C ILE A 92 -11.40 0.32 0.53
N SER A 93 -12.18 0.87 -0.39
CA SER A 93 -13.21 0.10 -1.08
C SER A 93 -12.62 -1.08 -1.86
N SER A 94 -11.52 -0.85 -2.59
CA SER A 94 -10.80 -1.90 -3.32
C SER A 94 -10.09 -2.88 -2.37
N ASP A 95 -9.49 -2.38 -1.29
CA ASP A 95 -8.76 -3.22 -0.31
C ASP A 95 -9.69 -4.18 0.42
N THR A 96 -10.91 -3.74 0.74
CA THR A 96 -11.89 -4.54 1.48
C THR A 96 -12.78 -5.42 0.62
N ASN A 97 -12.84 -5.23 -0.71
CA ASN A 97 -13.70 -6.03 -1.57
C ASN A 97 -13.27 -7.50 -1.66
N PHE A 98 -14.21 -8.35 -2.07
CA PHE A 98 -13.92 -9.77 -2.30
C PHE A 98 -12.85 -9.98 -3.39
N CYS A 99 -12.94 -9.20 -4.46
CA CYS A 99 -12.02 -9.23 -5.58
C CYS A 99 -11.46 -7.84 -5.84
N ASP A 100 -10.14 -7.75 -5.90
CA ASP A 100 -9.39 -6.56 -6.25
C ASP A 100 -8.84 -6.67 -7.66
N THR A 101 -9.35 -5.82 -8.55
CA THR A 101 -9.08 -5.82 -9.98
C THR A 101 -8.04 -4.78 -10.39
N ARG A 102 -7.37 -4.11 -9.44
CA ARG A 102 -6.31 -3.11 -9.72
C ARG A 102 -5.06 -3.73 -10.35
N TYR A 103 -4.83 -5.02 -10.11
CA TYR A 103 -3.66 -5.76 -10.58
C TYR A 103 -3.92 -6.48 -11.91
N LYS A 104 -2.84 -6.83 -12.62
CA LYS A 104 -2.93 -7.59 -13.89
C LYS A 104 -3.67 -8.93 -13.72
N VAL A 105 -3.49 -9.56 -12.56
CA VAL A 105 -4.23 -10.76 -12.15
C VAL A 105 -5.08 -10.38 -10.94
N PRO A 106 -6.41 -10.56 -10.99
CA PRO A 106 -7.29 -10.23 -9.86
C PRO A 106 -6.92 -11.00 -8.60
N VAL A 107 -6.98 -10.29 -7.47
CA VAL A 107 -6.70 -10.85 -6.14
C VAL A 107 -8.02 -11.10 -5.42
N CYS A 108 -8.31 -12.34 -5.03
CA CYS A 108 -9.55 -12.71 -4.35
C CYS A 108 -9.31 -13.13 -2.90
N ARG A 109 -10.27 -12.80 -2.02
CA ARG A 109 -10.21 -13.00 -0.57
C ARG A 109 -11.30 -13.99 -0.10
N PRO A 110 -11.12 -15.31 -0.31
CA PRO A 110 -12.13 -16.31 0.05
C PRO A 110 -12.42 -16.39 1.55
N LEU A 111 -11.44 -16.04 2.40
CA LEU A 111 -11.57 -16.10 3.86
C LEU A 111 -12.14 -14.81 4.48
N ARG A 112 -12.55 -13.84 3.66
CA ARG A 112 -12.97 -12.50 4.10
C ARG A 112 -14.07 -12.50 5.15
N GLU A 113 -14.98 -13.47 5.14
CA GLU A 113 -16.12 -13.53 6.07
C GLU A 113 -15.85 -14.40 7.31
N PHE A 114 -14.60 -14.86 7.52
CA PHE A 114 -14.22 -15.66 8.68
C PHE A 114 -13.30 -14.88 9.62
N LEU A 115 -13.48 -15.08 10.92
CA LEU A 115 -12.60 -14.58 11.97
C LEU A 115 -11.36 -15.49 12.12
N ASN A 116 -10.26 -14.92 12.63
CA ASN A 116 -9.04 -15.67 12.91
C ASN A 116 -9.31 -16.87 13.86
N LYS A 117 -10.18 -16.69 14.86
CA LYS A 117 -10.56 -17.74 15.82
C LYS A 117 -11.31 -18.89 15.14
N GLU A 118 -12.19 -18.59 14.19
CA GLU A 118 -12.96 -19.61 13.45
C GLU A 118 -12.03 -20.44 12.56
N ILE A 119 -11.08 -19.79 11.88
CA ILE A 119 -10.08 -20.48 11.06
C ILE A 119 -9.20 -21.36 11.95
N ALA A 120 -8.75 -20.86 13.11
CA ALA A 120 -7.95 -21.64 14.04
C ALA A 120 -8.71 -22.88 14.57
N LEU A 121 -9.99 -22.73 14.91
CA LEU A 121 -10.86 -23.84 15.31
C LEU A 121 -11.05 -24.84 14.18
N TYR A 122 -11.28 -24.37 12.95
CA TYR A 122 -11.40 -25.24 11.78
C TYR A 122 -10.13 -26.08 11.56
N LEU A 123 -8.95 -25.45 11.60
CA LEU A 123 -7.67 -26.15 11.47
C LEU A 123 -7.47 -27.19 12.58
N HIS A 124 -7.84 -26.86 13.82
CA HIS A 124 -7.75 -27.77 14.96
C HIS A 124 -8.69 -28.99 14.81
N LEU A 125 -9.96 -28.76 14.50
CA LEU A 125 -10.97 -29.82 14.35
C LEU A 125 -10.64 -30.77 13.18
N HIS A 126 -10.01 -30.26 12.13
CA HIS A 126 -9.59 -31.05 10.97
C HIS A 126 -8.15 -31.58 11.05
N ASN A 127 -7.46 -31.39 12.18
CA ASN A 127 -6.06 -31.81 12.37
C ASN A 127 -5.11 -31.31 11.26
N ILE A 128 -5.34 -30.10 10.76
CA ILE A 128 -4.50 -29.48 9.73
C ILE A 128 -3.33 -28.77 10.42
N SER A 129 -2.10 -29.20 10.10
CA SER A 129 -0.91 -28.56 10.61
C SER A 129 -0.70 -27.18 9.95
N TYR A 130 -0.32 -26.20 10.76
CA TYR A 130 0.02 -24.86 10.29
C TYR A 130 1.29 -24.36 10.98
N THR A 131 1.99 -23.42 10.35
CA THR A 131 3.20 -22.80 10.88
C THR A 131 3.03 -21.29 10.89
N VAL A 132 3.23 -20.68 12.05
CA VAL A 132 3.27 -19.23 12.19
C VAL A 132 4.71 -18.77 11.94
N LEU A 133 4.91 -18.00 10.87
CA LEU A 133 6.21 -17.42 10.56
C LEU A 133 6.35 -16.07 11.27
N PRO A 134 7.49 -15.78 11.90
CA PRO A 134 7.77 -14.46 12.44
C PRO A 134 7.76 -13.40 11.32
N ASP A 135 7.15 -12.26 11.60
CA ASP A 135 7.16 -11.07 10.75
C ASP A 135 7.82 -9.89 11.49
N PHE A 136 7.97 -8.74 10.84
CA PHE A 136 8.53 -7.51 11.42
C PHE A 136 7.83 -7.05 12.71
N LEU A 137 6.60 -7.52 12.93
CA LEU A 137 5.80 -7.20 14.10
C LEU A 137 5.95 -8.22 15.24
N THR A 138 6.54 -9.38 14.99
CA THR A 138 6.66 -10.43 16.01
C THR A 138 7.51 -9.95 17.18
N LYS A 139 6.98 -10.07 18.41
CA LYS A 139 7.60 -9.61 19.67
C LYS A 139 7.88 -8.10 19.76
N THR A 140 7.24 -7.29 18.91
CA THR A 140 7.32 -5.83 19.03
C THR A 140 6.30 -5.30 20.04
N ASP A 141 6.60 -4.13 20.63
CA ASP A 141 5.68 -3.43 21.53
C ASP A 141 4.38 -3.01 20.82
N THR A 142 3.30 -2.88 21.58
CA THR A 142 1.98 -2.46 21.06
C THR A 142 2.00 -1.08 20.38
N LYS A 143 2.87 -0.16 20.83
CA LYS A 143 3.00 1.20 20.29
C LYS A 143 4.15 1.33 19.28
N SER A 144 4.76 0.21 18.86
CA SER A 144 5.89 0.20 17.93
C SER A 144 5.54 0.66 16.52
N SER A 145 4.30 0.44 16.09
CA SER A 145 3.81 0.78 14.76
C SER A 145 2.30 0.98 14.77
N ILE A 146 1.78 1.65 13.74
CA ILE A 146 0.33 1.85 13.59
C ILE A 146 -0.40 0.52 13.37
N GLN A 147 0.25 -0.44 12.70
CA GLN A 147 -0.27 -1.78 12.47
C GLN A 147 -0.47 -2.51 13.80
N ARG A 148 0.53 -2.49 14.69
CA ARG A 148 0.45 -3.13 16.02
C ARG A 148 -0.57 -2.48 16.94
N LEU A 149 -0.63 -1.15 16.92
CA LEU A 149 -1.60 -0.41 17.70
C LEU A 149 -3.03 -0.77 17.25
N THR A 150 -3.24 -0.86 15.93
CA THR A 150 -4.53 -1.19 15.33
C THR A 150 -4.91 -2.66 15.57
N GLU A 151 -3.96 -3.59 15.44
CA GLU A 151 -4.14 -5.02 15.77
C GLU A 151 -4.59 -5.19 17.22
N SER A 152 -3.89 -4.54 18.16
CA SER A 152 -4.24 -4.55 19.58
C SER A 152 -5.62 -3.94 19.83
N PHE A 153 -5.92 -2.79 19.22
CA PHE A 153 -7.21 -2.15 19.33
C PHE A 153 -8.36 -3.06 18.85
N ILE A 154 -8.22 -3.65 17.66
CA ILE A 154 -9.23 -4.55 17.10
C ILE A 154 -9.39 -5.81 17.97
N THR A 155 -8.27 -6.40 18.41
CA THR A 155 -8.29 -7.61 19.25
C THR A 155 -9.04 -7.36 20.55
N ASN A 156 -8.73 -6.25 21.25
CA ASN A 156 -9.40 -5.89 22.50
C ASN A 156 -10.88 -5.56 22.26
N LEU A 157 -11.20 -4.86 21.16
CA LEU A 157 -12.57 -4.52 20.80
C LEU A 157 -13.44 -5.74 20.53
N GLN A 158 -12.86 -6.81 19.98
CA GLN A 158 -13.56 -8.07 19.73
C GLN A 158 -13.94 -8.84 20.99
N GLU A 159 -13.28 -8.60 22.13
CA GLU A 159 -13.60 -9.29 23.39
C GLU A 159 -15.01 -8.93 23.86
N ASP A 160 -15.33 -7.64 23.85
CA ASP A 160 -16.63 -7.13 24.29
C ASP A 160 -17.66 -7.03 23.16
N PHE A 161 -17.21 -6.81 21.92
CA PHE A 161 -18.07 -6.54 20.77
C PHE A 161 -17.68 -7.35 19.52
N PRO A 162 -17.98 -8.66 19.48
CA PRO A 162 -17.53 -9.54 18.40
C PRO A 162 -18.08 -9.15 17.00
N ALA A 163 -19.28 -8.55 16.94
CA ALA A 163 -19.88 -8.09 15.69
C ALA A 163 -19.18 -6.86 15.07
N THR A 164 -18.36 -6.14 15.84
CA THR A 164 -17.78 -4.87 15.41
C THR A 164 -16.79 -5.02 14.26
N VAL A 165 -16.03 -6.12 14.23
CA VAL A 165 -15.08 -6.36 13.13
C VAL A 165 -15.78 -6.49 11.78
N PHE A 166 -16.91 -7.19 11.73
CA PHE A 166 -17.72 -7.27 10.52
C PHE A 166 -18.27 -5.90 10.12
N THR A 167 -18.73 -5.12 11.10
CA THR A 167 -19.23 -3.76 10.85
C THR A 167 -18.14 -2.86 10.26
N ILE A 168 -16.91 -2.91 10.78
CA ILE A 168 -15.78 -2.09 10.32
C ILE A 168 -15.49 -2.38 8.84
N PHE A 169 -15.16 -3.61 8.46
CA PHE A 169 -14.75 -3.88 7.07
C PHE A 169 -15.92 -3.78 6.08
N ARG A 170 -17.16 -4.11 6.49
CA ARG A 170 -18.35 -3.93 5.63
C ARG A 170 -18.66 -2.46 5.39
N THR A 171 -18.44 -1.61 6.39
CA THR A 171 -18.55 -0.16 6.22
C THR A 171 -17.51 0.32 5.21
N GLY A 172 -16.26 -0.16 5.32
CA GLY A 172 -15.21 0.11 4.32
C GLY A 172 -15.60 -0.21 2.88
N GLY A 173 -16.22 -1.38 2.66
CA GLY A 173 -16.69 -1.79 1.34
C GLY A 173 -17.78 -0.87 0.76
N LYS A 174 -18.52 -0.16 1.61
CA LYS A 174 -19.56 0.80 1.18
C LYS A 174 -19.01 2.19 0.86
N LEU A 175 -17.76 2.50 1.21
CA LEU A 175 -17.14 3.81 0.97
C LEU A 175 -16.74 4.06 -0.50
N SER A 176 -17.29 3.31 -1.46
CA SER A 176 -16.97 3.44 -2.88
C SER A 176 -17.26 4.86 -3.37
N LYS A 177 -16.25 5.52 -3.94
CA LYS A 177 -16.45 6.76 -4.69
C LYS A 177 -17.05 6.42 -6.06
N GLN A 178 -18.03 7.20 -6.49
CA GLN A 178 -18.47 7.16 -7.89
C GLN A 178 -17.30 7.65 -8.75
N ASP A 179 -16.91 6.82 -9.71
CA ASP A 179 -15.80 7.11 -10.62
C ASP A 179 -16.17 8.28 -11.54
N ALA A 180 -15.81 9.50 -11.15
CA ALA A 180 -15.68 10.59 -12.11
C ALA A 180 -14.55 10.23 -13.09
N MET A 181 -14.76 10.47 -14.38
CA MET A 181 -13.86 10.12 -15.48
C MET A 181 -12.55 10.93 -15.46
N LEU A 182 -11.74 10.77 -14.42
CA LEU A 182 -10.40 11.34 -14.30
C LEU A 182 -9.42 10.46 -15.08
N GLU A 183 -8.47 11.11 -15.74
CA GLU A 183 -7.35 10.46 -16.44
C GLU A 183 -6.75 9.33 -15.58
N ASN A 184 -6.80 8.10 -16.09
CA ASN A 184 -6.47 6.85 -15.39
C ASN A 184 -4.97 6.67 -15.12
N LYS A 185 -4.32 7.62 -14.43
CA LYS A 185 -2.96 7.39 -13.92
C LYS A 185 -3.03 6.57 -12.64
N ILE A 186 -2.23 5.51 -12.61
CA ILE A 186 -2.17 4.54 -11.53
C ILE A 186 -0.91 4.73 -10.68
N CYS A 187 -1.05 4.55 -9.38
CA CYS A 187 0.04 4.51 -8.43
C CYS A 187 0.91 3.28 -8.71
N PHE A 188 2.21 3.47 -8.87
CA PHE A 188 3.10 2.35 -9.18
C PHE A 188 3.23 1.33 -8.04
N LEU A 189 3.07 1.77 -6.78
CA LEU A 189 3.27 0.90 -5.62
C LEU A 189 2.02 0.09 -5.29
N CYS A 190 0.84 0.72 -5.27
CA CYS A 190 -0.40 0.06 -4.88
C CYS A 190 -1.40 -0.17 -6.03
N MET A 191 -1.05 0.24 -7.26
CA MET A 191 -1.90 0.14 -8.46
C MET A 191 -3.25 0.89 -8.37
N SER A 192 -3.47 1.65 -7.30
CA SER A 192 -4.67 2.48 -7.13
C SER A 192 -4.62 3.72 -7.99
N LYS A 193 -5.79 4.31 -8.28
CA LYS A 193 -5.86 5.61 -8.97
C LYS A 193 -5.12 6.68 -8.16
N LEU A 194 -4.42 7.57 -8.86
CA LEU A 194 -3.74 8.70 -8.24
C LEU A 194 -4.77 9.73 -7.75
N ASP A 195 -4.79 9.98 -6.45
CA ASP A 195 -5.71 10.90 -5.76
C ASP A 195 -5.15 12.32 -5.61
N ASN A 196 -3.96 12.56 -6.14
CA ASN A 196 -3.22 13.81 -6.05
C ASN A 196 -3.11 14.57 -7.37
N ILE A 197 -3.55 13.99 -8.49
CA ILE A 197 -3.58 14.64 -9.80
C ILE A 197 -4.94 15.31 -9.98
N LYS A 198 -4.95 16.65 -10.05
CA LYS A 198 -6.17 17.47 -10.14
C LYS A 198 -7.22 17.04 -9.08
N PRO A 199 -6.87 17.05 -7.79
CA PRO A 199 -7.79 16.60 -6.75
C PRO A 199 -9.02 17.52 -6.69
N ASP A 200 -10.14 16.95 -6.26
CA ASP A 200 -11.34 17.72 -5.96
C ASP A 200 -11.01 18.82 -4.92
N PRO A 201 -11.48 20.06 -5.11
CA PRO A 201 -11.17 21.18 -4.21
C PRO A 201 -11.67 20.95 -2.78
N CYS A 202 -12.69 20.12 -2.59
CA CYS A 202 -13.21 19.70 -1.29
C CYS A 202 -12.69 18.34 -0.85
N SER A 203 -11.60 17.85 -1.45
CA SER A 203 -10.98 16.58 -1.06
C SER A 203 -10.24 16.70 0.29
N ALA A 204 -10.15 15.57 1.00
CA ALA A 204 -9.34 15.47 2.21
C ALA A 204 -7.85 15.83 1.96
N LEU A 205 -7.35 15.61 0.74
CA LEU A 205 -6.00 15.96 0.35
C LEU A 205 -5.79 17.49 0.30
N GLU A 206 -6.73 18.23 -0.31
CA GLU A 206 -6.67 19.70 -0.36
C GLU A 206 -6.86 20.31 1.04
N ALA A 207 -7.72 19.73 1.87
CA ALA A 207 -7.84 20.13 3.27
C ALA A 207 -6.52 19.96 4.03
N LEU A 208 -5.81 18.83 3.86
CA LEU A 208 -4.49 18.61 4.47
C LEU A 208 -3.45 19.62 3.97
N LYS A 209 -3.38 19.88 2.66
CA LYS A 209 -2.50 20.92 2.09
C LYS A 209 -2.77 22.30 2.68
N LEU A 210 -4.04 22.64 2.86
CA LEU A 210 -4.44 23.90 3.47
C LEU A 210 -3.99 23.97 4.94
N SER A 211 -4.28 22.94 5.73
CA SER A 211 -3.87 22.86 7.14
C SER A 211 -2.36 22.96 7.32
N GLU A 212 -1.58 22.31 6.45
CA GLU A 212 -0.12 22.40 6.48
C GLU A 212 0.37 23.81 6.16
N LYS A 213 -0.16 24.44 5.10
CA LYS A 213 0.18 25.83 4.75
C LYS A 213 -0.07 26.78 5.92
N LEU A 214 -1.22 26.64 6.59
CA LEU A 214 -1.59 27.45 7.75
C LEU A 214 -0.69 27.19 8.97
N SER A 215 -0.20 25.96 9.12
CA SER A 215 0.70 25.58 10.21
C SER A 215 2.14 26.04 9.98
N GLN A 216 2.56 26.20 8.72
CA GLN A 216 3.88 26.69 8.33
C GLN A 216 3.96 28.22 8.27
N THR A 217 2.84 28.93 8.14
CA THR A 217 2.82 30.38 8.28
C THR A 217 3.12 30.75 9.74
N PRO A 218 4.24 31.44 10.04
CA PRO A 218 4.52 31.89 11.39
C PRO A 218 3.43 32.87 11.83
N VAL A 219 2.95 32.66 13.06
CA VAL A 219 1.89 33.45 13.73
C VAL A 219 2.24 34.95 13.79
N ASP A 220 3.52 35.30 13.61
CA ASP A 220 4.02 36.68 13.56
C ASP A 220 3.42 37.51 12.42
N ALA A 221 2.89 36.89 11.35
CA ALA A 221 2.21 37.62 10.27
C ALA A 221 0.75 37.98 10.58
N MET A 222 0.16 37.44 11.67
CA MET A 222 -1.22 37.71 12.07
C MET A 222 -1.37 38.52 13.37
N LEU A 223 -0.29 38.77 14.11
CA LEU A 223 -0.32 39.43 15.43
C LEU A 223 -0.04 40.96 15.40
N ASN A 224 -0.54 41.69 14.41
CA ASN A 224 -0.63 43.15 14.51
C ASN A 224 -1.91 43.63 15.22
N SER A 225 -2.58 42.79 16.03
CA SER A 225 -3.81 43.22 16.69
C SER A 225 -4.18 42.53 18.01
N ASP A 226 -3.26 42.03 18.85
CA ASP A 226 -3.51 41.96 20.31
C ASP A 226 -2.29 41.48 21.14
N PRO A 227 -1.99 42.05 22.34
CA PRO A 227 -0.80 41.72 23.11
C PRO A 227 -0.93 40.56 24.13
N ASN A 228 -2.00 39.76 24.14
CA ASN A 228 -2.30 38.81 25.24
C ASN A 228 -2.49 37.35 24.82
N VAL A 229 -1.59 36.76 24.03
CA VAL A 229 -1.64 35.31 23.73
C VAL A 229 -0.36 34.60 24.19
N VAL A 230 -0.56 33.60 25.06
CA VAL A 230 0.47 32.77 25.68
C VAL A 230 1.09 31.85 24.64
N SER A 231 2.42 31.92 24.51
CA SER A 231 3.23 31.10 23.62
C SER A 231 3.27 29.64 24.11
N TYR A 232 2.67 28.73 23.33
CA TYR A 232 2.99 27.30 23.43
C TYR A 232 4.11 27.01 22.44
N GLY A 233 5.28 26.64 22.98
CA GLY A 233 6.49 26.39 22.21
C GLY A 233 6.29 25.33 21.12
N MET A 234 6.53 25.72 19.87
CA MET A 234 6.41 24.84 18.71
C MET A 234 7.80 24.37 18.29
N SER A 235 7.98 23.06 18.33
CA SER A 235 9.21 22.37 17.98
C SER A 235 9.21 21.92 16.53
N SER A 236 10.40 21.98 15.93
CA SER A 236 10.82 21.37 14.67
C SER A 236 10.20 21.89 13.37
N SER A 237 11.01 22.65 12.65
CA SER A 237 10.98 22.81 11.20
C SER A 237 10.99 21.44 10.50
N GLN A 238 9.82 20.90 10.20
CA GLN A 238 9.64 19.72 9.35
C GLN A 238 9.62 20.19 7.89
N SER A 239 10.44 19.55 7.05
CA SER A 239 10.41 19.69 5.60
C SER A 239 8.99 19.44 5.09
N SER A 240 8.48 20.28 4.19
CA SER A 240 7.07 20.24 3.78
C SER A 240 6.68 18.86 3.19
N ASP A 241 5.47 18.38 3.52
CA ASP A 241 4.96 17.07 3.10
C ASP A 241 4.78 16.99 1.56
N PHE A 242 4.77 18.13 0.87
CA PHE A 242 4.54 18.27 -0.56
C PHE A 242 5.79 18.65 -1.38
N GLU A 243 6.96 18.80 -0.76
CA GLU A 243 8.22 19.14 -1.46
C GLU A 243 8.70 18.05 -2.43
N ASN A 244 8.19 16.82 -2.31
CA ASN A 244 8.56 15.67 -3.14
C ASN A 244 7.79 15.61 -4.49
N GLY A 245 7.71 16.76 -5.17
CA GLY A 245 6.90 16.96 -6.39
C GLY A 245 7.12 15.98 -7.54
N ASN A 246 8.30 15.34 -7.61
CA ASN A 246 8.59 14.30 -8.60
C ASN A 246 7.92 12.95 -8.28
N LEU A 247 7.75 12.59 -7.00
CA LEU A 247 7.15 11.32 -6.59
C LEU A 247 5.62 11.35 -6.68
N LEU A 248 5.02 12.51 -6.43
CA LEU A 248 3.58 12.72 -6.52
C LEU A 248 3.01 12.42 -7.92
N LYS A 249 3.85 12.46 -8.97
CA LYS A 249 3.43 12.08 -10.33
C LYS A 249 3.21 10.58 -10.52
N PHE A 250 3.83 9.73 -9.70
CA PHE A 250 3.82 8.27 -9.85
C PHE A 250 3.22 7.52 -8.65
N LEU A 251 3.07 8.18 -7.51
CA LEU A 251 2.56 7.62 -6.27
C LEU A 251 1.33 8.39 -5.79
N CYS A 252 0.32 7.67 -5.29
CA CYS A 252 -0.81 8.28 -4.60
C CYS A 252 -0.35 8.91 -3.28
N HIS A 253 -1.20 9.75 -2.67
CA HIS A 253 -0.87 10.44 -1.43
C HIS A 253 -0.35 9.48 -0.35
N GLY A 254 -1.11 8.42 0.00
CA GLY A 254 -0.70 7.47 1.03
C GLY A 254 0.63 6.76 0.74
N CYS A 255 0.88 6.36 -0.51
CA CYS A 255 2.19 5.79 -0.89
C CYS A 255 3.31 6.83 -0.81
N SER A 256 3.05 8.09 -1.15
CA SER A 256 4.06 9.15 -1.09
C SER A 256 4.46 9.47 0.35
N VAL A 257 3.53 9.34 1.31
CA VAL A 257 3.79 9.54 2.75
C VAL A 257 4.86 8.60 3.28
N ALA A 258 4.83 7.34 2.84
CA ALA A 258 5.81 6.32 3.25
C ALA A 258 7.27 6.71 2.91
N PHE A 259 7.48 7.57 1.91
CA PHE A 259 8.80 7.99 1.44
C PHE A 259 9.22 9.40 1.90
N ARG A 260 8.43 10.08 2.75
CA ARG A 260 8.71 11.46 3.20
C ARG A 260 10.08 11.63 3.86
N ASN A 261 10.47 10.69 4.72
CA ASN A 261 11.71 10.79 5.50
C ASN A 261 12.98 10.41 4.71
N ASN A 262 12.85 10.03 3.44
CA ASN A 262 14.00 9.65 2.63
C ASN A 262 14.71 10.91 2.08
N LYS A 263 15.50 11.55 2.94
CA LYS A 263 16.25 12.79 2.66
C LYS A 263 17.31 12.64 1.55
N GLN A 264 17.57 11.42 1.08
CA GLN A 264 18.53 11.13 0.02
C GLN A 264 17.81 11.00 -1.33
N GLY A 265 17.46 12.14 -1.94
CA GLY A 265 16.94 12.21 -3.32
C GLY A 265 17.88 11.60 -4.39
N SER A 266 19.09 11.19 -4.03
CA SER A 266 20.10 10.54 -4.88
C SER A 266 19.99 9.02 -4.95
N LYS A 267 19.34 8.34 -3.98
CA LYS A 267 19.37 6.86 -3.84
C LYS A 267 18.13 6.13 -4.36
N PHE A 268 17.05 6.86 -4.67
CA PHE A 268 15.88 6.31 -5.38
C PHE A 268 16.16 6.04 -6.88
N SER A 269 17.42 6.12 -7.30
CA SER A 269 17.87 6.18 -8.69
C SER A 269 17.36 5.00 -9.53
N PRO A 270 17.42 3.72 -9.14
CA PRO A 270 17.07 2.64 -10.06
C PRO A 270 15.57 2.60 -10.38
N PHE A 271 14.72 2.69 -9.35
CA PHE A 271 13.26 2.59 -9.50
C PHE A 271 12.67 3.81 -10.21
N LEU A 272 13.07 5.02 -9.81
CA LEU A 272 12.69 6.26 -10.50
C LEU A 272 13.29 6.35 -11.91
N LYS A 273 14.52 5.85 -12.14
CA LYS A 273 15.10 5.78 -13.51
C LYS A 273 14.33 4.79 -14.37
N GLN A 274 13.91 3.64 -13.83
CA GLN A 274 13.12 2.67 -14.59
C GLN A 274 11.72 3.22 -14.91
N MET A 275 11.10 3.95 -13.97
CA MET A 275 9.86 4.69 -14.22
C MET A 275 10.03 5.75 -15.31
N LYS A 276 11.06 6.61 -15.20
CA LYS A 276 11.39 7.62 -16.21
C LYS A 276 11.73 6.98 -17.58
N ARG A 277 12.37 5.81 -17.60
CA ARG A 277 12.63 5.05 -18.83
C ARG A 277 11.35 4.53 -19.45
N ASN A 278 10.40 4.05 -18.66
CA ASN A 278 9.11 3.58 -19.17
C ASN A 278 8.26 4.75 -19.71
N GLU A 279 8.26 5.89 -19.02
CA GLU A 279 7.65 7.13 -19.50
C GLU A 279 8.30 7.63 -20.80
N MET A 280 9.64 7.62 -20.87
CA MET A 280 10.36 7.91 -22.12
C MET A 280 10.06 6.88 -23.21
N LYS A 281 9.93 5.59 -22.90
CA LYS A 281 9.57 4.56 -23.89
C LYS A 281 8.17 4.78 -24.47
N GLU A 282 7.20 5.11 -23.64
CA GLU A 282 5.85 5.45 -24.12
C GLU A 282 5.86 6.75 -24.94
N GLY A 283 6.58 7.79 -24.50
CA GLY A 283 6.70 9.04 -25.25
C GLY A 283 7.48 8.93 -26.57
N ILE A 284 8.41 7.97 -26.69
CA ILE A 284 9.17 7.70 -27.91
C ILE A 284 8.44 6.68 -28.81
N LYS A 285 7.44 5.95 -28.30
CA LYS A 285 6.70 4.92 -29.03
C LYS A 285 6.04 5.46 -30.30
N ASP A 286 5.53 6.69 -30.23
CA ASP A 286 4.93 7.40 -31.36
C ASP A 286 5.95 7.84 -32.43
N PHE A 287 7.25 7.79 -32.10
CA PHE A 287 8.37 8.13 -32.98
C PHE A 287 9.14 6.91 -33.49
N LEU A 288 8.78 5.69 -33.06
CA LEU A 288 9.38 4.46 -33.55
C LEU A 288 8.68 4.02 -34.84
N ILE A 289 9.43 3.99 -35.94
CA ILE A 289 8.95 3.46 -37.23
C ILE A 289 8.77 1.94 -37.08
N ASN A 290 7.55 1.44 -37.24
CA ASN A 290 7.30 -0.01 -37.35
C ASN A 290 7.97 -0.53 -38.61
N SER A 291 9.03 -1.32 -38.46
CA SER A 291 9.76 -1.98 -39.56
C SER A 291 9.01 -3.22 -40.10
N GLU A 292 7.68 -3.13 -40.22
CA GLU A 292 6.83 -4.18 -40.79
C GLU A 292 5.99 -3.65 -41.97
N SER A 293 6.60 -2.85 -42.84
CA SER A 293 5.99 -2.47 -44.12
C SER A 293 7.00 -2.41 -45.26
N GLU A 294 7.84 -3.44 -45.38
CA GLU A 294 8.57 -3.73 -46.63
C GLU A 294 8.64 -5.25 -46.86
N VAL A 295 7.50 -5.84 -47.23
CA VAL A 295 7.49 -6.98 -48.17
C VAL A 295 6.33 -6.73 -49.12
N SER A 296 6.64 -6.17 -50.29
CA SER A 296 5.82 -6.21 -51.50
C SER A 296 6.66 -6.83 -52.60
#